data_AF-A0A2V6MZS2-F1
#
_entry.id   AF-A0A2V6MZS2-F1
#
_cell.length_a   1.000
_cell.length_b   1.000
_cell.length_c   1.000
_cell.angle_alpha   90.00
_cell.angle_beta   90.00
_cell.angle_gamma   90.00
#
_symmetry.space_group_name_H-M   'P 1'
#
loop_
_entity.id
_entity.type
_entity.pdbx_description
1 polymer ?
#
loop_
_entity_poly.entity_id
_entity_poly.type
_entity_poly.pdbx_seq_one_letter_code
_entity_poly.pdbx_strand_id
1 'polypeptide(L)'
;MRISQRTVAPGNVLLCVLCTILVVSLIGGNVLLNCITRYNVASSQVRSWKESLDAAETGGDIAYAELRKTISDPTHAFSPSNGWTYSGGAYTNSPVTYGQDNLSTSSRVDPFYYDGNGNAWYRIRTKGTAPVLGLKRVGMDDRMGPNTRGDSLLRKIDFNYDHFVATYGPNGDGVGQTLLPVSQPQASRRVELIAAPMTPFEAAIKAGGTFYGLGSAAYIDSYRSTTGSYDASVKTNPSDPRYPDSRSGTVEINSSVATIQGSIYGNLYTNGGTVTKKTTSIFGIIDNNVPFSLSPFAMPSTAGWNYVSSPTMINPNTTINPPVVNGVPQETYVAVHVNGDIGNSSGTGPSITVPAHVHLEVYFDGNFQTKAENIINTSGYAGNLQIYGISPTDPTVQQTVNLNSGGGSTSGFSAVFYTPSANFTINGAPDITGAIVCKNFYGNGNVHWHYDRALDSAGDAVDYRIISYVEDIR
;
A
#
# COMPACT_ATOMS: atom_id res chain seq x y z
N MET A 1 92.46 21.79 55.71
CA MET A 1 91.37 21.23 54.88
C MET A 1 90.43 22.39 54.51
N ARG A 2 90.57 22.98 53.31
CA ARG A 2 89.67 24.04 52.82
C ARG A 2 88.67 23.40 51.87
N ILE A 3 87.39 23.42 52.25
CA ILE A 3 86.28 22.90 51.45
C ILE A 3 85.96 23.92 50.36
N SER A 4 86.05 23.50 49.10
CA SER A 4 85.62 24.29 47.94
C SER A 4 84.09 24.32 47.93
N GLN A 5 83.50 25.51 48.13
CA GLN A 5 82.07 25.73 47.91
C GLN A 5 81.82 25.83 46.40
N ARG A 6 81.07 24.87 45.84
CA ARG A 6 80.46 24.99 44.51
C ARG A 6 79.33 26.02 44.57
N THR A 7 79.44 27.09 43.78
CA THR A 7 78.35 28.01 43.51
C THR A 7 77.33 27.33 42.59
N VAL A 8 76.13 27.06 43.11
CA VAL A 8 74.99 26.60 42.31
C VAL A 8 74.35 27.85 41.69
N ALA A 9 74.39 27.98 40.36
CA ALA A 9 73.71 29.06 39.66
C ALA A 9 72.19 28.93 39.85
N PRO A 10 71.46 29.99 40.24
CA PRO A 10 70.01 29.93 40.33
C PRO A 10 69.42 29.78 38.92
N GLY A 11 68.70 28.68 38.68
CA GLY A 11 68.01 28.45 37.41
C GLY A 11 67.00 29.57 37.13
N ASN A 12 66.95 30.04 35.88
CA ASN A 12 66.04 31.09 35.46
C ASN A 12 64.59 30.54 35.41
N VAL A 13 63.81 30.84 36.45
CA VAL A 13 62.41 30.41 36.60
C VAL A 13 61.55 30.83 35.41
N LEU A 14 61.80 32.01 34.84
CA LEU A 14 61.07 32.50 33.67
C LEU A 14 61.26 31.59 32.45
N LEU A 15 62.48 31.09 32.24
CA LEU A 15 62.79 30.18 31.14
C LEU A 15 62.07 28.83 31.32
N CYS A 16 62.04 28.30 32.55
CA CYS A 16 61.29 27.08 32.86
C CYS A 16 59.78 27.24 32.62
N VAL A 17 59.21 28.38 33.02
CA VAL A 17 57.78 28.69 32.80
C VAL A 17 57.47 28.79 31.30
N LEU A 18 58.28 29.51 30.53
CA LEU A 18 58.11 29.63 29.07
C LEU A 18 58.22 28.28 28.36
N CYS A 19 59.21 27.46 28.72
CA CYS A 19 59.33 26.09 28.20
C CYS A 19 58.10 25.24 28.54
N THR A 20 57.56 25.37 29.77
CA THR A 20 56.37 24.62 30.20
C THR A 20 55.12 25.05 29.42
N ILE A 21 54.91 26.36 29.23
CA ILE A 21 53.80 26.89 28.42
C ILE A 21 53.90 26.39 26.98
N LEU A 22 55.10 26.38 26.39
CA LEU A 22 55.32 25.88 25.03
C LEU A 22 54.96 24.40 24.92
N VAL A 23 55.46 23.57 25.83
CA VAL A 23 55.20 22.12 25.83
C VAL A 23 53.70 21.84 26.02
N VAL A 24 53.06 22.51 26.99
CA VAL A 24 51.62 22.34 27.24
C VAL A 24 50.78 22.82 26.04
N SER A 25 51.16 23.93 25.40
CA SER A 25 50.47 24.43 24.21
C SER A 25 50.62 23.49 23.02
N LEU A 26 51.80 22.88 22.83
CA LEU A 26 52.03 21.88 21.79
C LEU A 26 51.22 20.60 22.03
N ILE A 27 51.15 20.14 23.28
CA ILE A 27 50.31 18.99 23.66
C ILE A 27 48.84 19.33 23.46
N GLY A 28 48.37 20.47 23.96
CA GLY A 28 46.99 20.93 23.86
C GLY A 28 46.54 21.11 22.41
N GLY A 29 47.36 21.76 21.58
CA GLY A 29 47.10 21.93 20.15
C GLY A 29 47.03 20.59 19.41
N ASN A 30 47.93 19.65 19.73
CA ASN A 30 47.91 18.34 19.11
C ASN A 30 46.68 17.52 19.54
N VAL A 31 46.30 17.54 20.81
CA VAL A 31 45.09 16.87 21.30
C VAL A 31 43.84 17.47 20.66
N LEU A 32 43.73 18.80 20.61
CA LEU A 32 42.60 19.50 20.02
C LEU A 32 42.42 19.13 18.55
N LEU A 33 43.49 19.17 17.75
CA LEU A 33 43.43 18.81 16.33
C LEU A 33 43.00 17.35 16.12
N ASN A 34 43.51 16.42 16.94
CA ASN A 34 43.14 15.00 16.87
C ASN A 34 41.69 14.75 17.31
N CYS A 35 41.21 15.48 18.31
CA CYS A 35 39.82 15.37 18.77
C CYS A 35 38.84 15.94 17.73
N ILE A 36 39.17 17.08 17.10
CA ILE A 36 38.31 17.71 16.08
C ILE A 36 38.18 16.82 14.83
N THR A 37 39.26 16.22 14.34
CA THR A 37 39.21 15.34 13.16
C THR A 37 38.37 14.09 13.42
N ARG A 38 38.53 13.47 14.59
CA ARG A 38 37.72 12.32 15.00
C ARG A 38 36.26 12.68 15.24
N TYR A 39 36.00 13.83 15.86
CA TYR A 39 34.64 14.32 16.07
C TYR A 39 33.94 14.53 14.73
N ASN A 40 34.55 15.24 13.77
CA ASN A 40 33.92 15.48 12.47
C ASN A 40 33.59 14.19 11.70
N VAL A 41 34.45 13.18 11.75
CA VAL A 41 34.19 11.88 11.09
C VAL A 41 33.12 11.09 11.85
N ALA A 42 33.30 10.87 13.15
CA ALA A 42 32.45 9.95 13.91
C ALA A 42 31.07 10.55 14.25
N SER A 43 30.98 11.86 14.49
CA SER A 43 29.72 12.51 14.84
C SER A 43 29.04 13.11 13.61
N SER A 44 29.70 13.97 12.83
CA SER A 44 28.99 14.67 11.76
C SER A 44 28.73 13.80 10.54
N GLN A 45 29.72 13.09 10.00
CA GLN A 45 29.49 12.32 8.77
C GLN A 45 28.49 11.19 9.00
N VAL A 46 28.64 10.44 10.11
CA VAL A 46 27.72 9.35 10.46
C VAL A 46 26.33 9.88 10.74
N ARG A 47 26.20 11.05 11.39
CA ARG A 47 24.90 11.71 11.61
C ARG A 47 24.26 12.08 10.27
N SER A 48 24.95 12.83 9.41
CA SER A 48 24.42 13.23 8.10
C SER A 48 24.08 12.02 7.22
N TRP A 49 24.85 10.93 7.32
CA TRP A 49 24.55 9.67 6.63
C TRP A 49 23.26 9.00 7.11
N LYS A 50 22.96 9.08 8.41
CA LYS A 50 21.69 8.58 8.96
C LYS A 50 20.53 9.51 8.61
N GLU A 51 20.69 10.79 8.88
CA GLU A 51 19.64 11.80 8.64
C GLU A 51 19.26 11.88 7.15
N SER A 52 20.20 11.68 6.23
CA SER A 52 19.88 11.63 4.80
C SER A 52 19.03 10.42 4.40
N LEU A 53 19.07 9.30 5.12
CA LEU A 53 18.16 8.17 4.88
C LEU A 53 16.77 8.47 5.43
N ASP A 54 16.69 8.90 6.69
CA ASP A 54 15.42 9.33 7.30
C ASP A 54 14.74 10.36 6.40
N ALA A 55 15.54 11.21 5.74
CA ALA A 55 15.04 12.18 4.82
C ALA A 55 14.51 11.63 3.49
N ALA A 56 15.18 10.61 2.95
CA ALA A 56 14.73 9.92 1.76
C ALA A 56 13.41 9.19 2.04
N GLU A 57 13.28 8.55 3.20
CA GLU A 57 12.08 7.86 3.65
C GLU A 57 10.91 8.83 3.86
N THR A 58 11.16 9.98 4.48
CA THR A 58 10.16 11.06 4.60
C THR A 58 9.66 11.53 3.22
N GLY A 59 10.56 11.62 2.22
CA GLY A 59 10.18 11.91 0.85
C GLY A 59 9.27 10.83 0.24
N GLY A 60 9.46 9.59 0.67
CA GLY A 60 8.66 8.44 0.28
C GLY A 60 7.25 8.55 0.82
N ASP A 61 7.12 8.89 2.10
CA ASP A 61 5.83 9.12 2.75
C ASP A 61 5.05 10.28 2.12
N ILE A 62 5.72 11.40 1.83
CA ILE A 62 5.11 12.54 1.12
C ILE A 62 4.59 12.10 -0.25
N ALA A 63 5.41 11.39 -1.03
CA ALA A 63 5.03 10.91 -2.36
C ALA A 63 3.90 9.87 -2.32
N TYR A 64 3.94 8.97 -1.34
CA TYR A 64 2.93 7.94 -1.15
C TYR A 64 1.59 8.51 -0.71
N ALA A 65 1.60 9.55 0.14
CA ALA A 65 0.39 10.27 0.52
C ALA A 65 -0.29 10.92 -0.70
N GLU A 66 0.49 11.51 -1.61
CA GLU A 66 -0.03 12.06 -2.88
C GLU A 66 -0.53 10.97 -3.82
N LEU A 67 0.16 9.82 -3.86
CA LEU A 67 -0.29 8.67 -4.64
C LEU A 67 -1.67 8.20 -4.20
N ARG A 68 -1.93 8.06 -2.89
CA ARG A 68 -3.25 7.64 -2.38
C ARG A 68 -4.36 8.64 -2.73
N LYS A 69 -4.05 9.93 -2.81
CA LYS A 69 -5.00 10.96 -3.27
C LYS A 69 -5.44 10.75 -4.71
N THR A 70 -4.66 10.09 -5.56
CA THR A 70 -5.11 9.79 -6.93
C THR A 70 -6.42 8.99 -6.98
N ILE A 71 -6.75 8.29 -5.90
CA ILE A 71 -8.02 7.60 -5.71
C ILE A 71 -8.97 8.45 -4.86
N SER A 72 -8.54 8.91 -3.68
CA SER A 72 -9.45 9.51 -2.69
C SER A 72 -9.80 10.98 -2.96
N ASP A 73 -8.90 11.73 -3.61
CA ASP A 73 -9.03 13.16 -3.90
C ASP A 73 -8.24 13.53 -5.17
N PRO A 74 -8.69 13.05 -6.36
CA PRO A 74 -7.88 13.10 -7.57
C PRO A 74 -7.57 14.53 -8.04
N THR A 75 -8.38 15.51 -7.63
CA THR A 75 -8.23 16.92 -8.02
C THR A 75 -7.05 17.60 -7.29
N HIS A 76 -6.68 17.11 -6.11
CA HIS A 76 -5.58 17.65 -5.31
C HIS A 76 -4.33 16.75 -5.31
N ALA A 77 -4.42 15.55 -5.88
CA ALA A 77 -3.28 14.65 -6.04
C ALA A 77 -2.21 15.26 -6.96
N PHE A 78 -0.96 15.33 -6.48
CA PHE A 78 0.19 15.82 -7.26
C PHE A 78 -0.04 17.21 -7.91
N SER A 79 -0.76 18.10 -7.23
CA SER A 79 -1.10 19.42 -7.74
C SER A 79 0.11 20.39 -7.80
N PRO A 80 0.13 21.35 -8.74
CA PRO A 80 1.06 22.48 -8.65
C PRO A 80 0.95 23.27 -7.34
N SER A 81 -0.25 23.33 -6.74
CA SER A 81 -0.47 24.06 -5.48
C SER A 81 0.16 23.40 -4.25
N ASN A 82 0.44 22.09 -4.29
CA ASN A 82 1.18 21.38 -3.23
C ASN A 82 2.63 21.07 -3.64
N GLY A 83 3.17 21.78 -4.63
CA GLY A 83 4.59 21.77 -4.97
C GLY A 83 5.02 20.67 -5.95
N TRP A 84 4.06 20.00 -6.59
CA TRP A 84 4.31 18.96 -7.59
C TRP A 84 4.20 19.47 -9.02
N THR A 85 4.99 18.90 -9.91
CA THR A 85 4.97 19.20 -11.34
C THR A 85 5.00 17.91 -12.13
N TYR A 86 4.18 17.84 -13.18
CA TYR A 86 4.16 16.70 -14.09
C TYR A 86 4.96 17.01 -15.35
N SER A 87 5.99 16.22 -15.62
CA SER A 87 6.82 16.36 -16.81
C SER A 87 7.42 15.02 -17.21
N GLY A 88 7.44 14.72 -18.52
CA GLY A 88 8.08 13.51 -19.04
C GLY A 88 7.54 12.19 -18.46
N GLY A 89 6.23 12.12 -18.18
CA GLY A 89 5.59 10.91 -17.64
C GLY A 89 5.77 10.71 -16.13
N ALA A 90 6.25 11.71 -15.40
CA ALA A 90 6.50 11.60 -13.96
C ALA A 90 6.09 12.87 -13.22
N TYR A 91 5.67 12.67 -11.97
CA TYR A 91 5.46 13.73 -11.00
C TYR A 91 6.74 13.95 -10.21
N THR A 92 7.17 15.20 -10.09
CA THR A 92 8.32 15.59 -9.26
C THR A 92 7.96 16.75 -8.37
N ASN A 93 8.40 16.73 -7.12
CA ASN A 93 8.27 17.89 -6.23
C ASN A 93 9.56 18.71 -6.19
N SER A 94 9.40 20.00 -5.86
CA SER A 94 10.56 20.80 -5.45
C SER A 94 11.12 20.28 -4.12
N PRO A 95 12.43 20.44 -3.85
CA PRO A 95 13.02 20.02 -2.58
C PRO A 95 12.26 20.59 -1.38
N VAL A 96 11.83 19.72 -0.48
CA VAL A 96 11.18 20.06 0.79
C VAL A 96 12.25 20.06 1.87
N THR A 97 12.37 21.17 2.60
CA THR A 97 13.33 21.33 3.70
C THR A 97 12.63 21.25 5.05
N TYR A 98 13.22 20.57 6.02
CA TYR A 98 12.68 20.44 7.39
C TYR A 98 13.80 20.27 8.41
N GLY A 99 13.44 20.38 9.69
CA GLY A 99 14.40 20.39 10.78
C GLY A 99 15.20 21.69 10.88
N GLN A 100 16.16 21.73 11.81
CA GLN A 100 16.98 22.93 12.07
C GLN A 100 18.23 23.04 11.19
N ASP A 101 18.64 21.95 10.54
CA ASP A 101 19.92 21.84 9.84
C ASP A 101 19.76 21.71 8.31
N ASN A 102 18.76 22.34 7.69
CA ASN A 102 18.53 22.27 6.23
C ASN A 102 18.46 20.84 5.65
N LEU A 103 17.92 19.88 6.41
CA LEU A 103 17.63 18.55 5.92
C LEU A 103 16.59 18.68 4.79
N SER A 104 16.83 18.02 3.66
CA SER A 104 15.96 18.17 2.50
C SER A 104 15.64 16.85 1.82
N THR A 105 14.48 16.79 1.18
CA THR A 105 14.05 15.64 0.40
C THR A 105 13.39 16.05 -0.91
N SER A 106 13.55 15.22 -1.93
CA SER A 106 12.88 15.35 -3.22
C SER A 106 12.44 13.98 -3.70
N SER A 107 11.32 13.92 -4.40
CA SER A 107 10.64 12.70 -4.82
C SER A 107 10.25 12.79 -6.29
N ARG A 108 10.35 11.66 -6.98
CA ARG A 108 9.87 11.40 -8.33
C ARG A 108 8.93 10.21 -8.30
N VAL A 109 7.74 10.36 -8.85
CA VAL A 109 6.73 9.30 -8.93
C VAL A 109 6.36 9.08 -10.38
N ASP A 110 6.44 7.84 -10.85
CA ASP A 110 6.08 7.48 -12.20
C ASP A 110 5.28 6.17 -12.25
N PRO A 111 4.15 6.13 -13.00
CA PRO A 111 3.51 4.87 -13.35
C PRO A 111 4.44 4.10 -14.29
N PHE A 112 4.76 2.85 -13.96
CA PHE A 112 5.70 2.05 -14.76
C PHE A 112 5.08 0.76 -15.31
N TYR A 113 3.90 0.38 -14.83
CA TYR A 113 3.17 -0.81 -15.25
C TYR A 113 1.67 -0.60 -15.03
N TYR A 114 0.83 -1.17 -15.89
CA TYR A 114 -0.62 -1.21 -15.74
C TYR A 114 -1.05 -2.66 -15.71
N ASP A 115 -1.91 -3.04 -14.76
CA ASP A 115 -2.43 -4.40 -14.67
C ASP A 115 -3.52 -4.68 -15.73
N GLY A 116 -4.08 -5.89 -15.71
CA GLY A 116 -5.13 -6.30 -16.66
C GLY A 116 -6.42 -5.48 -16.60
N ASN A 117 -6.66 -4.76 -15.49
CA ASN A 117 -7.81 -3.87 -15.32
C ASN A 117 -7.45 -2.41 -15.61
N GLY A 118 -6.20 -2.12 -15.96
CA GLY A 118 -5.72 -0.75 -16.17
C GLY A 118 -5.39 0.01 -14.88
N ASN A 119 -5.26 -0.66 -13.73
CA ASN A 119 -4.75 -0.01 -12.53
C ASN A 119 -3.24 0.20 -12.65
N ALA A 120 -2.79 1.42 -12.34
CA ALA A 120 -1.38 1.78 -12.45
C ALA A 120 -0.58 1.27 -11.24
N TRP A 121 0.62 0.77 -11.50
CA TRP A 121 1.66 0.51 -10.50
C TRP A 121 2.68 1.63 -10.55
N TYR A 122 3.08 2.12 -9.38
CA TYR A 122 3.92 3.30 -9.27
C TYR A 122 5.28 2.97 -8.70
N ARG A 123 6.29 3.61 -9.28
CA ARG A 123 7.64 3.66 -8.74
C ARG A 123 7.82 5.02 -8.09
N ILE A 124 8.23 5.02 -6.83
CA ILE A 124 8.53 6.22 -6.06
C ILE A 124 10.04 6.22 -5.82
N ARG A 125 10.74 7.23 -6.32
CA ARG A 125 12.18 7.41 -6.11
C ARG A 125 12.42 8.69 -5.33
N THR A 126 13.17 8.59 -4.25
CA THR A 126 13.38 9.71 -3.34
C THR A 126 14.85 9.92 -3.09
N LYS A 127 15.22 11.18 -2.84
CA LYS A 127 16.58 11.59 -2.48
C LYS A 127 16.49 12.42 -1.22
N GLY A 128 17.00 11.90 -0.12
CA GLY A 128 17.25 12.67 1.10
C GLY A 128 18.65 13.25 1.08
N THR A 129 18.81 14.49 1.55
CA THR A 129 20.10 15.20 1.59
C THR A 129 20.25 15.92 2.92
N ALA A 130 21.31 15.60 3.64
CA ALA A 130 21.69 16.21 4.92
C ALA A 130 23.05 16.90 4.79
N PRO A 131 23.21 18.14 5.28
CA PRO A 131 24.52 18.78 5.29
C PRO A 131 25.46 18.08 6.26
N VAL A 132 26.75 18.06 5.91
CA VAL A 132 27.84 17.59 6.77
C VAL A 132 28.41 18.80 7.49
N LEU A 133 28.10 18.89 8.78
CA LEU A 133 28.58 19.96 9.66
C LEU A 133 30.08 19.77 9.96
N GLY A 134 30.91 20.75 9.62
CA GLY A 134 32.35 20.73 9.93
C GLY A 134 33.23 20.99 8.71
N LEU A 135 34.44 20.42 8.71
CA LEU A 135 35.42 20.65 7.65
C LEU A 135 35.00 19.96 6.34
N LYS A 136 35.17 20.66 5.20
CA LYS A 136 34.80 20.17 3.87
C LYS A 136 35.55 18.91 3.40
N ARG A 137 36.63 18.52 4.09
CA ARG A 137 37.41 17.30 3.84
C ARG A 137 37.70 16.61 5.16
N VAL A 138 37.42 15.31 5.23
CA VAL A 138 37.65 14.55 6.46
C VAL A 138 37.99 13.09 6.14
N GLY A 139 39.14 12.68 6.65
CA GLY A 139 39.67 11.32 6.71
C GLY A 139 40.71 11.28 7.84
N MET A 140 41.11 10.10 8.30
CA MET A 140 42.21 9.98 9.27
C MET A 140 43.50 10.56 8.66
N ASP A 141 43.85 11.78 9.07
CA ASP A 141 45.11 12.41 8.68
C ASP A 141 46.22 11.75 9.49
N ASP A 142 46.71 10.60 9.00
CA ASP A 142 47.98 10.08 9.48
C ASP A 142 49.05 11.08 9.04
N ARG A 143 49.69 11.71 10.03
CA ARG A 143 50.83 12.61 9.81
C ARG A 143 51.81 11.96 8.84
N MET A 144 52.07 12.63 7.73
CA MET A 144 53.22 12.34 6.88
C MET A 144 54.51 12.56 7.68
N GLY A 145 55.05 11.48 8.22
CA GLY A 145 56.46 11.39 8.56
C GLY A 145 57.22 10.71 7.42
N PRO A 146 58.55 10.85 7.33
CA PRO A 146 59.37 10.21 6.30
C PRO A 146 59.24 8.67 6.28
N ASN A 147 58.62 8.06 7.31
CA ASN A 147 58.38 6.62 7.43
C ASN A 147 56.88 6.22 7.43
N THR A 148 55.94 7.17 7.35
CA THR A 148 54.50 6.87 7.36
C THR A 148 54.00 6.77 5.91
N ARG A 149 53.79 5.55 5.40
CA ARG A 149 53.10 5.34 4.13
C ARG A 149 51.59 5.56 4.36
N GLY A 150 51.10 6.77 4.08
CA GLY A 150 49.70 7.13 4.29
C GLY A 150 48.74 6.40 3.34
N ASP A 151 48.24 5.23 3.75
CA ASP A 151 47.13 4.52 3.08
C ASP A 151 45.83 5.37 3.08
N SER A 152 45.71 6.33 4.02
CA SER A 152 44.56 7.23 4.13
C SER A 152 44.50 8.36 3.10
N LEU A 153 45.57 8.62 2.33
CA LEU A 153 45.57 9.63 1.26
C LEU A 153 44.76 9.19 0.03
N LEU A 154 44.64 7.87 -0.17
CA LEU A 154 43.90 7.27 -1.28
C LEU A 154 42.41 7.04 -0.95
N ARG A 155 41.98 7.29 0.30
CA ARG A 155 40.61 7.03 0.78
C ARG A 155 39.94 8.28 1.38
N LYS A 156 40.18 9.46 0.78
CA LYS A 156 39.47 10.68 1.17
C LYS A 156 38.10 10.71 0.50
N ILE A 157 37.05 10.69 1.32
CA ILE A 157 35.67 10.93 0.85
C ILE A 157 35.53 12.44 0.62
N ASP A 158 35.21 12.82 -0.61
CA ASP A 158 34.92 14.21 -0.97
C ASP A 158 33.40 14.44 -0.86
N PHE A 159 33.02 15.61 -0.33
CA PHE A 159 31.64 16.05 -0.21
C PHE A 159 31.36 17.29 -1.06
N ASN A 160 32.26 17.67 -1.97
CA ASN A 160 32.09 18.82 -2.87
C ASN A 160 31.31 18.49 -4.15
N TYR A 161 31.05 17.21 -4.42
CA TYR A 161 30.35 16.76 -5.63
C TYR A 161 29.28 15.73 -5.31
N ASP A 162 28.21 15.72 -6.11
CA ASP A 162 27.24 14.61 -6.11
C ASP A 162 27.82 13.43 -6.90
N HIS A 163 28.48 12.52 -6.18
CA HIS A 163 29.15 11.36 -6.78
C HIS A 163 28.17 10.39 -7.48
N PHE A 164 26.90 10.37 -7.06
CA PHE A 164 25.89 9.54 -7.71
C PHE A 164 25.57 10.08 -9.10
N VAL A 165 25.30 11.39 -9.22
CA VAL A 165 25.01 12.01 -10.52
C VAL A 165 26.21 11.92 -11.46
N ALA A 166 27.42 12.06 -10.92
CA ALA A 166 28.65 11.91 -11.70
C ALA A 166 28.86 10.50 -12.25
N THR A 167 28.47 9.47 -11.49
CA THR A 167 28.76 8.06 -11.83
C THR A 167 27.59 7.37 -12.54
N TYR A 168 26.35 7.69 -12.18
CA TYR A 168 25.16 6.99 -12.65
C TYR A 168 24.12 7.91 -13.29
N GLY A 169 24.39 9.22 -13.39
CA GLY A 169 23.42 10.20 -13.87
C GLY A 169 22.33 10.52 -12.84
N PRO A 170 21.45 11.50 -13.12
CA PRO A 170 20.41 11.95 -12.19
C PRO A 170 19.40 10.85 -11.82
N ASN A 171 19.19 9.86 -12.70
CA ASN A 171 18.20 8.79 -12.51
C ASN A 171 18.81 7.43 -12.12
N GLY A 172 20.14 7.30 -12.07
CA GLY A 172 20.80 6.02 -11.81
C GLY A 172 20.82 5.05 -13.00
N ASP A 173 20.52 5.54 -14.20
CA ASP A 173 20.42 4.79 -15.47
C ASP A 173 21.66 4.93 -16.37
N GLY A 174 22.67 5.66 -15.91
CA GLY A 174 23.91 5.92 -16.65
C GLY A 174 23.78 7.03 -17.71
N VAL A 175 22.62 7.68 -17.84
CA VAL A 175 22.39 8.75 -18.81
C VAL A 175 22.58 10.11 -18.14
N GLY A 176 23.23 11.05 -18.83
CA GLY A 176 23.40 12.43 -18.32
C GLY A 176 24.37 12.55 -17.14
N GLN A 177 25.36 11.66 -17.06
CA GLN A 177 26.46 11.72 -16.10
C GLN A 177 27.17 13.07 -16.18
N THR A 178 27.25 13.77 -15.05
CA THR A 178 27.94 15.06 -14.98
C THR A 178 28.50 15.29 -13.59
N LEU A 179 29.70 15.88 -13.52
CA LEU A 179 30.32 16.26 -12.26
C LEU A 179 29.58 17.48 -11.70
N LEU A 180 28.67 17.24 -10.76
CA LEU A 180 27.82 18.28 -10.20
C LEU A 180 28.39 18.80 -8.87
N PRO A 181 28.94 20.03 -8.80
CA PRO A 181 29.41 20.59 -7.55
C PRO A 181 28.23 20.90 -6.61
N VAL A 182 28.43 20.69 -5.31
CA VAL A 182 27.47 21.04 -4.27
C VAL A 182 27.94 22.29 -3.52
N SER A 183 27.00 23.17 -3.16
CA SER A 183 27.32 24.47 -2.53
C SER A 183 27.84 24.33 -1.10
N GLN A 184 27.46 23.25 -0.41
CA GLN A 184 27.89 22.90 0.93
C GLN A 184 28.18 21.38 1.01
N PRO A 185 29.13 20.93 1.85
CA PRO A 185 29.34 19.52 2.11
C PRO A 185 28.03 18.86 2.54
N GLN A 186 27.66 17.77 1.88
CA GLN A 186 26.40 17.07 2.16
C GLN A 186 26.53 15.58 1.88
N ALA A 187 25.72 14.79 2.58
CA ALA A 187 25.48 13.39 2.30
C ALA A 187 24.08 13.25 1.69
N SER A 188 23.94 12.40 0.68
CA SER A 188 22.64 12.09 0.10
C SER A 188 22.44 10.57 0.05
N ARG A 189 21.23 10.12 0.39
CA ARG A 189 20.80 8.73 0.24
C ARG A 189 19.51 8.68 -0.56
N ARG A 190 19.28 7.55 -1.21
CA ARG A 190 18.16 7.37 -2.13
C ARG A 190 17.41 6.09 -1.79
N VAL A 191 16.10 6.15 -1.90
CA VAL A 191 15.21 5.01 -1.70
C VAL A 191 14.31 4.90 -2.92
N GLU A 192 14.05 3.66 -3.32
CA GLU A 192 13.04 3.30 -4.30
C GLU A 192 11.95 2.45 -3.62
N LEU A 193 10.70 2.86 -3.79
CA LEU A 193 9.52 2.14 -3.33
C LEU A 193 8.68 1.74 -4.54
N ILE A 194 8.09 0.54 -4.50
CA ILE A 194 7.07 0.12 -5.45
C ILE A 194 5.72 0.10 -4.75
N ALA A 195 4.78 0.87 -5.28
CA ALA A 195 3.40 0.92 -4.83
C ALA A 195 2.51 0.13 -5.81
N ALA A 196 1.85 -0.91 -5.30
CA ALA A 196 0.88 -1.70 -6.03
C ALA A 196 -0.54 -1.24 -5.70
N PRO A 197 -1.46 -1.20 -6.68
CA PRO A 197 -2.87 -0.94 -6.42
C PRO A 197 -3.45 -2.05 -5.54
N MET A 198 -4.34 -1.65 -4.64
CA MET A 198 -5.18 -2.56 -3.87
C MET A 198 -6.57 -2.58 -4.48
N THR A 199 -7.04 -3.75 -4.86
CA THR A 199 -8.40 -3.97 -5.34
C THR A 199 -9.35 -4.17 -4.16
N PRO A 200 -10.66 -3.97 -4.35
CA PRO A 200 -11.63 -4.11 -3.27
C PRO A 200 -11.81 -5.54 -2.75
N PHE A 201 -11.46 -6.55 -3.56
CA PHE A 201 -11.80 -7.95 -3.30
C PHE A 201 -10.58 -8.79 -2.95
N GLU A 202 -9.80 -8.41 -1.93
CA GLU A 202 -8.66 -9.20 -1.42
C GLU A 202 -9.04 -10.20 -0.31
N ALA A 203 -10.33 -10.24 0.07
CA ALA A 203 -10.86 -11.10 1.12
C ALA A 203 -12.28 -11.56 0.76
N ALA A 204 -12.71 -12.68 1.35
CA ALA A 204 -14.05 -13.22 1.14
C ALA A 204 -15.13 -12.24 1.63
N ILE A 205 -14.94 -11.72 2.84
CA ILE A 205 -15.85 -10.74 3.44
C ILE A 205 -15.04 -9.68 4.17
N LYS A 206 -15.30 -8.42 3.84
CA LYS A 206 -14.74 -7.24 4.49
C LYS A 206 -15.86 -6.38 5.05
N ALA A 207 -15.90 -6.22 6.37
CA ALA A 207 -16.91 -5.46 7.09
C ALA A 207 -16.26 -4.28 7.82
N GLY A 208 -16.68 -3.05 7.50
CA GLY A 208 -16.15 -1.84 8.16
C GLY A 208 -16.58 -1.68 9.62
N GLY A 209 -17.62 -2.39 10.03
CA GLY A 209 -18.25 -2.37 11.34
C GLY A 209 -18.43 -3.78 11.87
N THR A 210 -19.65 -4.14 12.25
CA THR A 210 -19.93 -5.43 12.88
C THR A 210 -19.98 -6.58 11.88
N PHE A 211 -19.60 -7.77 12.34
CA PHE A 211 -19.79 -9.02 11.63
C PHE A 211 -20.54 -10.01 12.52
N TYR A 212 -21.66 -10.51 12.01
CA TYR A 212 -22.41 -11.61 12.60
C TYR A 212 -22.66 -12.68 11.55
N GLY A 213 -22.18 -13.90 11.80
CA GLY A 213 -22.39 -15.03 10.91
C GLY A 213 -21.15 -15.92 10.86
N LEU A 214 -21.05 -16.82 9.91
CA LEU A 214 -22.18 -17.47 9.25
C LEU A 214 -22.91 -18.38 10.27
N GLY A 215 -23.95 -19.11 9.86
CA GLY A 215 -24.61 -20.11 10.72
C GLY A 215 -23.66 -21.23 11.18
N SER A 216 -24.10 -22.00 12.17
CA SER A 216 -23.22 -22.96 12.87
C SER A 216 -22.64 -24.10 12.00
N ALA A 217 -23.30 -24.43 10.88
CA ALA A 217 -22.85 -25.43 9.90
C ALA A 217 -22.28 -24.81 8.62
N ALA A 218 -22.28 -23.47 8.52
CA ALA A 218 -21.73 -22.77 7.37
C ALA A 218 -20.20 -22.71 7.43
N TYR A 219 -19.60 -22.40 6.28
CA TYR A 219 -18.17 -22.19 6.18
C TYR A 219 -17.83 -21.16 5.11
N ILE A 220 -16.68 -20.52 5.30
CA ILE A 220 -15.99 -19.71 4.30
C ILE A 220 -14.74 -20.48 3.91
N ASP A 221 -14.60 -20.78 2.63
CA ASP A 221 -13.36 -21.28 2.04
C ASP A 221 -13.05 -20.49 0.77
N SER A 222 -12.12 -20.99 -0.02
CA SER A 222 -11.75 -20.36 -1.27
C SER A 222 -11.43 -21.39 -2.34
N TYR A 223 -11.24 -20.91 -3.56
CA TYR A 223 -10.63 -21.64 -4.67
C TYR A 223 -10.13 -20.60 -5.68
N ARG A 224 -9.56 -21.05 -6.79
CA ARG A 224 -9.12 -20.16 -7.86
C ARG A 224 -9.78 -20.60 -9.16
N SER A 225 -10.75 -19.82 -9.63
CA SER A 225 -11.54 -20.17 -10.83
C SER A 225 -10.70 -20.31 -12.10
N THR A 226 -9.57 -19.60 -12.18
CA THR A 226 -8.59 -19.75 -13.28
C THR A 226 -7.89 -21.11 -13.31
N THR A 227 -8.00 -21.91 -12.24
CA THR A 227 -7.43 -23.28 -12.15
C THR A 227 -8.48 -24.38 -12.24
N GLY A 228 -9.77 -24.03 -12.28
CA GLY A 228 -10.88 -24.97 -12.39
C GLY A 228 -12.08 -24.60 -11.53
N SER A 229 -13.16 -25.39 -11.68
CA SER A 229 -14.38 -25.23 -10.89
C SER A 229 -14.15 -25.51 -9.40
N TYR A 230 -14.99 -24.91 -8.56
CA TYR A 230 -14.99 -25.18 -7.12
C TYR A 230 -15.26 -26.67 -6.82
N ASP A 231 -14.52 -27.18 -5.83
CA ASP A 231 -14.64 -28.56 -5.35
C ASP A 231 -14.60 -28.55 -3.82
N ALA A 232 -15.75 -28.84 -3.20
CA ALA A 232 -15.94 -28.75 -1.76
C ALA A 232 -15.06 -29.73 -0.95
N SER A 233 -14.52 -30.78 -1.57
CA SER A 233 -13.66 -31.76 -0.91
C SER A 233 -12.24 -31.24 -0.66
N VAL A 234 -11.80 -30.24 -1.43
CA VAL A 234 -10.43 -29.73 -1.40
C VAL A 234 -10.10 -29.11 -0.05
N LYS A 235 -10.98 -28.29 0.55
CA LYS A 235 -10.72 -27.58 1.83
C LYS A 235 -10.30 -28.45 3.02
N THR A 236 -10.59 -29.74 2.97
CA THR A 236 -10.25 -30.73 4.01
C THR A 236 -9.22 -31.75 3.56
N ASN A 237 -8.71 -31.66 2.34
CA ASN A 237 -7.77 -32.61 1.76
C ASN A 237 -6.40 -31.97 1.51
N PRO A 238 -5.46 -32.01 2.47
CA PRO A 238 -4.12 -31.43 2.31
C PRO A 238 -3.26 -32.11 1.23
N SER A 239 -3.68 -33.26 0.69
CA SER A 239 -2.98 -33.93 -0.40
C SER A 239 -3.37 -33.42 -1.79
N ASP A 240 -4.49 -32.68 -1.91
CA ASP A 240 -4.88 -32.09 -3.19
C ASP A 240 -3.96 -30.90 -3.54
N PRO A 241 -3.40 -30.81 -4.74
CA PRO A 241 -2.56 -29.69 -5.15
C PRO A 241 -3.24 -28.31 -5.06
N ARG A 242 -4.58 -28.26 -5.12
CA ARG A 242 -5.39 -27.04 -4.99
C ARG A 242 -5.67 -26.67 -3.54
N TYR A 243 -5.27 -27.51 -2.57
CA TYR A 243 -5.47 -27.26 -1.15
C TYR A 243 -5.00 -25.86 -0.72
N PRO A 244 -3.83 -25.33 -1.13
CA PRO A 244 -3.42 -23.99 -0.72
C PRO A 244 -4.40 -22.89 -1.15
N ASP A 245 -5.04 -23.02 -2.32
CA ASP A 245 -6.03 -22.07 -2.82
C ASP A 245 -7.37 -22.18 -2.07
N SER A 246 -7.59 -23.22 -1.26
CA SER A 246 -8.77 -23.38 -0.41
C SER A 246 -8.67 -22.77 0.98
N ARG A 247 -7.53 -22.13 1.26
CA ARG A 247 -7.13 -21.61 2.58
C ARG A 247 -7.07 -20.09 2.65
N SER A 248 -7.71 -19.42 1.70
CA SER A 248 -7.75 -17.97 1.52
C SER A 248 -9.15 -17.38 1.72
N GLY A 249 -10.05 -18.10 2.41
CA GLY A 249 -11.38 -17.60 2.79
C GLY A 249 -11.32 -16.57 3.92
N THR A 250 -10.51 -15.52 3.76
CA THR A 250 -10.21 -14.53 4.80
C THR A 250 -11.41 -13.63 5.10
N VAL A 251 -11.60 -13.30 6.37
CA VAL A 251 -12.59 -12.33 6.83
C VAL A 251 -11.90 -11.17 7.54
N GLU A 252 -12.23 -9.95 7.14
CA GLU A 252 -11.67 -8.71 7.70
C GLU A 252 -12.78 -7.87 8.33
N ILE A 253 -12.59 -7.45 9.58
CA ILE A 253 -13.59 -6.72 10.36
C ILE A 253 -12.95 -5.51 11.03
N ASN A 254 -13.28 -4.30 10.58
CA ASN A 254 -12.73 -3.07 11.16
C ASN A 254 -13.49 -2.63 12.43
N SER A 255 -13.75 -3.57 13.34
CA SER A 255 -14.48 -3.32 14.57
C SER A 255 -14.05 -4.26 15.69
N SER A 256 -14.47 -3.91 16.90
CA SER A 256 -14.15 -4.65 18.11
C SER A 256 -15.00 -5.92 18.31
N VAL A 257 -16.05 -6.13 17.50
CA VAL A 257 -17.00 -7.23 17.65
C VAL A 257 -17.06 -8.11 16.39
N ALA A 258 -16.54 -9.33 16.52
CA ALA A 258 -16.66 -10.39 15.53
C ALA A 258 -17.41 -11.59 16.15
N THR A 259 -18.62 -11.89 15.65
CA THR A 259 -19.39 -13.07 16.05
C THR A 259 -19.32 -14.13 14.96
N ILE A 260 -18.40 -15.09 15.11
CA ILE A 260 -18.19 -16.19 14.17
C ILE A 260 -18.90 -17.45 14.66
N GLN A 261 -19.85 -18.00 13.89
CA GLN A 261 -20.52 -19.27 14.27
C GLN A 261 -20.15 -20.47 13.37
N GLY A 262 -19.79 -20.21 12.13
CA GLY A 262 -19.33 -21.21 11.15
C GLY A 262 -17.82 -21.46 11.20
N SER A 263 -17.31 -22.15 10.19
CA SER A 263 -15.87 -22.36 9.98
C SER A 263 -15.25 -21.36 9.00
N ILE A 264 -14.01 -20.96 9.23
CA ILE A 264 -13.25 -20.08 8.33
C ILE A 264 -11.98 -20.80 7.91
N TYR A 265 -11.91 -21.21 6.65
CA TYR A 265 -10.73 -21.77 5.99
C TYR A 265 -9.88 -20.62 5.42
N GLY A 266 -9.40 -19.76 6.31
CA GLY A 266 -8.68 -18.53 5.98
C GLY A 266 -8.32 -17.77 7.25
N ASN A 267 -7.80 -16.54 7.08
CA ASN A 267 -7.43 -15.70 8.20
C ASN A 267 -8.66 -14.94 8.74
N LEU A 268 -8.60 -14.53 10.00
CA LEU A 268 -9.56 -13.62 10.61
C LEU A 268 -8.81 -12.40 11.13
N TYR A 269 -9.07 -11.26 10.53
CA TYR A 269 -8.47 -9.99 10.89
C TYR A 269 -9.48 -9.06 11.53
N THR A 270 -9.13 -8.46 12.67
CA THR A 270 -9.97 -7.49 13.37
C THR A 270 -9.18 -6.25 13.79
N ASN A 271 -9.88 -5.17 14.11
CA ASN A 271 -9.30 -3.95 14.66
C ASN A 271 -9.66 -3.79 16.15
N GLY A 272 -8.80 -4.29 17.03
CA GLY A 272 -8.98 -4.27 18.48
C GLY A 272 -10.10 -5.20 18.98
N GLY A 273 -10.51 -6.18 18.18
CA GLY A 273 -11.70 -6.97 18.44
C GLY A 273 -11.50 -8.25 19.24
N THR A 274 -12.60 -8.67 19.88
CA THR A 274 -12.71 -9.99 20.51
C THR A 274 -13.53 -10.91 19.61
N VAL A 275 -12.97 -12.07 19.29
CA VAL A 275 -13.69 -13.14 18.59
C VAL A 275 -14.54 -13.87 19.62
N THR A 276 -15.85 -13.61 19.59
CA THR A 276 -16.74 -13.99 20.70
C THR A 276 -17.23 -15.44 20.65
N LYS A 277 -16.94 -16.19 19.57
CA LYS A 277 -17.37 -17.59 19.38
C LYS A 277 -16.43 -18.39 18.47
N LYS A 278 -16.29 -19.69 18.78
CA LYS A 278 -15.63 -20.76 17.98
C LYS A 278 -14.30 -20.38 17.30
N THR A 279 -13.35 -19.84 18.06
CA THR A 279 -12.00 -19.58 17.54
C THR A 279 -11.31 -20.84 16.99
N THR A 280 -11.66 -22.02 17.51
CA THR A 280 -11.18 -23.33 17.02
C THR A 280 -11.68 -23.70 15.62
N SER A 281 -12.68 -22.99 15.09
CA SER A 281 -13.22 -23.18 13.74
C SER A 281 -12.59 -22.24 12.71
N ILE A 282 -11.57 -21.48 13.12
CA ILE A 282 -10.75 -20.65 12.24
C ILE A 282 -9.44 -21.40 12.01
N PHE A 283 -9.12 -21.68 10.75
CA PHE A 283 -7.98 -22.51 10.40
C PHE A 283 -6.77 -21.71 9.86
N GLY A 284 -6.88 -20.39 9.80
CA GLY A 284 -5.76 -19.48 9.51
C GLY A 284 -5.32 -18.68 10.74
N ILE A 285 -4.67 -17.56 10.49
CA ILE A 285 -4.19 -16.63 11.53
C ILE A 285 -5.37 -15.81 12.05
N ILE A 286 -5.43 -15.65 13.37
CA ILE A 286 -6.30 -14.66 14.01
C ILE A 286 -5.41 -13.49 14.43
N ASP A 287 -5.62 -12.33 13.83
CA ASP A 287 -4.93 -11.09 14.19
C ASP A 287 -5.96 -10.02 14.56
N ASN A 288 -5.78 -9.37 15.71
CA ASN A 288 -6.68 -8.33 16.20
C ASN A 288 -6.09 -6.93 16.11
N ASN A 289 -4.99 -6.75 15.38
CA ASN A 289 -4.31 -5.48 15.21
C ASN A 289 -4.14 -5.12 13.73
N VAL A 290 -5.18 -5.37 12.93
CA VAL A 290 -5.19 -5.09 11.48
C VAL A 290 -6.28 -4.05 11.17
N PRO A 291 -6.03 -2.77 11.45
CA PRO A 291 -6.97 -1.71 11.10
C PRO A 291 -7.02 -1.51 9.58
N PHE A 292 -8.21 -1.24 9.06
CA PHE A 292 -8.39 -0.77 7.68
C PHE A 292 -9.48 0.29 7.62
N SER A 293 -9.60 0.98 6.49
CA SER A 293 -10.72 1.90 6.25
C SER A 293 -11.48 1.47 5.01
N LEU A 294 -12.80 1.63 5.03
CA LEU A 294 -13.63 1.55 3.84
C LEU A 294 -14.04 2.96 3.45
N SER A 295 -13.48 3.44 2.35
CA SER A 295 -13.88 4.73 1.79
C SER A 295 -15.29 4.64 1.20
N PRO A 296 -16.12 5.69 1.34
CA PRO A 296 -17.38 5.79 0.60
C PRO A 296 -17.13 5.58 -0.89
N PHE A 297 -17.99 4.81 -1.55
CA PHE A 297 -17.88 4.57 -2.98
C PHE A 297 -18.61 5.68 -3.73
N ALA A 298 -17.92 6.31 -4.68
CA ALA A 298 -18.50 7.30 -5.58
C ALA A 298 -18.61 6.71 -7.00
N MET A 299 -19.63 7.13 -7.74
CA MET A 299 -19.78 6.74 -9.15
C MET A 299 -18.53 7.13 -9.95
N PRO A 300 -17.94 6.22 -10.75
CA PRO A 300 -16.81 6.56 -11.61
C PRO A 300 -17.20 7.59 -12.68
N SER A 301 -16.19 8.27 -13.24
CA SER A 301 -16.41 9.20 -14.35
C SER A 301 -16.94 8.46 -15.56
N THR A 302 -18.11 8.88 -16.06
CA THR A 302 -18.76 8.30 -17.23
C THR A 302 -18.44 9.07 -18.52
N ALA A 303 -17.49 10.01 -18.50
CA ALA A 303 -17.20 10.91 -19.62
C ALA A 303 -16.73 10.20 -20.90
N GLY A 304 -16.21 8.98 -20.78
CA GLY A 304 -15.82 8.12 -21.91
C GLY A 304 -16.84 7.05 -22.29
N TRP A 305 -18.00 7.02 -21.63
CA TRP A 305 -18.98 5.95 -21.85
C TRP A 305 -19.77 6.19 -23.13
N ASN A 306 -19.94 5.13 -23.92
CA ASN A 306 -20.85 5.13 -25.06
C ASN A 306 -22.24 4.81 -24.56
N TYR A 307 -23.06 5.84 -24.39
CA TYR A 307 -24.44 5.67 -23.96
C TYR A 307 -25.32 5.12 -25.10
N VAL A 308 -26.08 4.09 -24.80
CA VAL A 308 -27.12 3.60 -25.71
C VAL A 308 -28.36 4.47 -25.50
N SER A 309 -28.74 5.24 -26.53
CA SER A 309 -29.98 6.03 -26.50
C SER A 309 -31.16 5.07 -26.49
N SER A 310 -31.98 5.13 -25.42
CA SER A 310 -33.10 4.23 -25.17
C SER A 310 -32.68 2.79 -24.84
N PRO A 311 -32.10 2.53 -23.64
CA PRO A 311 -32.21 1.18 -23.11
C PRO A 311 -33.72 0.89 -23.02
N THR A 312 -34.18 -0.16 -23.71
CA THR A 312 -35.47 -0.76 -23.36
C THR A 312 -35.39 -0.96 -21.86
N MET A 313 -36.24 -0.29 -21.06
CA MET A 313 -36.05 -0.18 -19.60
C MET A 313 -35.35 -1.42 -19.07
N ILE A 314 -34.15 -1.27 -18.47
CA ILE A 314 -33.52 -2.38 -17.76
C ILE A 314 -34.44 -2.65 -16.58
N ASN A 315 -35.40 -3.53 -16.83
CA ASN A 315 -36.39 -3.92 -15.87
C ASN A 315 -35.81 -5.14 -15.14
N PRO A 316 -36.45 -5.56 -14.04
CA PRO A 316 -36.05 -6.75 -13.30
C PRO A 316 -35.86 -8.07 -14.07
N ASN A 317 -36.04 -8.11 -15.40
CA ASN A 317 -35.95 -9.29 -16.26
C ASN A 317 -35.10 -9.04 -17.53
N THR A 318 -34.30 -7.98 -17.59
CA THR A 318 -33.50 -7.69 -18.79
C THR A 318 -32.34 -8.66 -18.94
N THR A 319 -32.29 -9.36 -20.07
CA THR A 319 -31.16 -10.22 -20.48
C THR A 319 -30.29 -9.44 -21.45
N ILE A 320 -29.00 -9.35 -21.16
CA ILE A 320 -27.99 -8.71 -22.03
C ILE A 320 -27.25 -9.83 -22.76
N ASN A 321 -27.43 -9.95 -24.07
CA ASN A 321 -26.74 -10.98 -24.87
C ASN A 321 -25.49 -10.38 -25.53
N PRO A 322 -24.36 -11.13 -25.58
CA PRO A 322 -23.18 -10.69 -26.29
C PRO A 322 -23.44 -10.64 -27.81
N PRO A 323 -22.82 -9.70 -28.55
CA PRO A 323 -22.89 -9.72 -30.01
C PRO A 323 -22.17 -10.97 -30.52
N VAL A 324 -22.77 -11.61 -31.52
CA VAL A 324 -22.22 -12.80 -32.15
C VAL A 324 -21.62 -12.38 -33.49
N VAL A 325 -20.30 -12.53 -33.63
CA VAL A 325 -19.59 -12.26 -34.88
C VAL A 325 -19.16 -13.59 -35.49
N ASN A 326 -19.61 -13.87 -36.71
CA ASN A 326 -19.33 -15.14 -37.40
C ASN A 326 -19.71 -16.41 -36.60
N GLY A 327 -20.78 -16.35 -35.80
CA GLY A 327 -21.22 -17.47 -34.96
C GLY A 327 -20.47 -17.62 -33.63
N VAL A 328 -19.51 -16.74 -33.32
CA VAL A 328 -18.74 -16.74 -32.07
C VAL A 328 -19.19 -15.56 -31.18
N PRO A 329 -19.74 -15.82 -29.98
CA PRO A 329 -20.00 -14.78 -28.99
C PRO A 329 -18.73 -13.99 -28.67
N GLN A 330 -18.83 -12.66 -28.62
CA GLN A 330 -17.72 -11.78 -28.26
C GLN A 330 -17.84 -11.31 -26.81
N GLU A 331 -16.69 -11.07 -26.17
CA GLU A 331 -16.66 -10.45 -24.84
C GLU A 331 -17.35 -9.08 -24.88
N THR A 332 -18.30 -8.89 -23.97
CA THR A 332 -19.15 -7.70 -23.90
C THR A 332 -19.07 -7.10 -22.51
N TYR A 333 -18.72 -5.83 -22.43
CA TYR A 333 -18.61 -5.09 -21.18
C TYR A 333 -19.78 -4.11 -21.09
N VAL A 334 -20.59 -4.23 -20.04
CA VAL A 334 -21.75 -3.37 -19.82
C VAL A 334 -21.73 -2.81 -18.42
N ALA A 335 -21.96 -1.51 -18.31
CA ALA A 335 -22.22 -0.83 -17.05
C ALA A 335 -23.67 -0.33 -17.02
N VAL A 336 -24.34 -0.54 -15.89
CA VAL A 336 -25.72 -0.09 -15.65
C VAL A 336 -25.74 0.77 -14.40
N HIS A 337 -26.30 1.97 -14.50
CA HIS A 337 -26.53 2.85 -13.35
C HIS A 337 -28.03 2.95 -13.05
N VAL A 338 -28.40 2.67 -11.80
CA VAL A 338 -29.77 2.73 -11.28
C VAL A 338 -29.87 3.85 -10.25
N ASN A 339 -30.52 4.95 -10.63
CA ASN A 339 -30.78 6.13 -9.80
C ASN A 339 -31.87 5.89 -8.74
N GLY A 340 -31.72 4.84 -7.92
CA GLY A 340 -32.69 4.48 -6.88
C GLY A 340 -32.52 3.05 -6.37
N ASP A 341 -33.59 2.51 -5.80
CA ASP A 341 -33.61 1.15 -5.25
C ASP A 341 -33.62 0.10 -6.37
N ILE A 342 -32.85 -0.98 -6.18
CA ILE A 342 -32.98 -2.22 -6.95
C ILE A 342 -33.85 -3.21 -6.17
N GLY A 343 -35.07 -3.41 -6.65
CA GLY A 343 -36.02 -4.39 -6.13
C GLY A 343 -37.06 -3.84 -5.16
N ASN A 344 -37.98 -4.70 -4.71
CA ASN A 344 -39.01 -4.36 -3.74
C ASN A 344 -39.27 -5.54 -2.79
N SER A 345 -39.82 -5.26 -1.62
CA SER A 345 -39.93 -6.20 -0.49
C SER A 345 -40.97 -7.32 -0.66
N SER A 346 -41.46 -7.60 -1.88
CA SER A 346 -42.68 -8.38 -2.11
C SER A 346 -42.49 -9.88 -2.41
N GLY A 347 -41.28 -10.43 -2.23
CA GLY A 347 -41.05 -11.89 -2.32
C GLY A 347 -40.76 -12.45 -3.73
N THR A 348 -40.90 -11.63 -4.78
CA THR A 348 -40.50 -11.92 -6.17
C THR A 348 -39.44 -10.91 -6.61
N GLY A 349 -38.36 -10.78 -5.81
CA GLY A 349 -37.31 -9.78 -6.02
C GLY A 349 -36.74 -9.79 -7.46
N PRO A 350 -36.13 -8.70 -7.92
CA PRO A 350 -35.68 -8.55 -9.29
C PRO A 350 -34.65 -9.61 -9.70
N SER A 351 -34.71 -10.08 -10.93
CA SER A 351 -33.71 -11.00 -11.47
C SER A 351 -32.60 -10.26 -12.21
N ILE A 352 -31.38 -10.74 -12.04
CA ILE A 352 -30.21 -10.31 -12.79
C ILE A 352 -29.67 -11.56 -13.45
N THR A 353 -29.68 -11.61 -14.78
CA THR A 353 -29.13 -12.73 -15.54
C THR A 353 -27.99 -12.22 -16.43
N VAL A 354 -26.79 -12.75 -16.19
CA VAL A 354 -25.58 -12.47 -16.96
C VAL A 354 -25.23 -13.72 -17.79
N PRO A 355 -25.43 -13.68 -19.11
CA PRO A 355 -24.98 -14.73 -20.03
C PRO A 355 -23.46 -14.88 -20.06
N ALA A 356 -22.97 -15.99 -20.60
CA ALA A 356 -21.55 -16.17 -20.86
C ALA A 356 -21.02 -15.06 -21.79
N HIS A 357 -19.74 -14.70 -21.65
CA HIS A 357 -19.08 -13.61 -22.39
C HIS A 357 -19.62 -12.19 -22.11
N VAL A 358 -20.40 -12.01 -21.04
CA VAL A 358 -20.84 -10.70 -20.58
C VAL A 358 -20.20 -10.39 -19.24
N HIS A 359 -19.59 -9.21 -19.15
CA HIS A 359 -19.06 -8.59 -17.94
C HIS A 359 -19.99 -7.45 -17.59
N LEU A 360 -20.71 -7.59 -16.47
CA LEU A 360 -21.73 -6.65 -16.03
C LEU A 360 -21.29 -5.95 -14.75
N GLU A 361 -21.27 -4.63 -14.80
CA GLU A 361 -21.16 -3.75 -13.64
C GLU A 361 -22.51 -3.08 -13.36
N VAL A 362 -22.99 -3.17 -12.12
CA VAL A 362 -24.24 -2.56 -11.69
C VAL A 362 -23.94 -1.54 -10.59
N TYR A 363 -24.25 -0.28 -10.87
CA TYR A 363 -24.14 0.85 -9.95
C TYR A 363 -25.53 1.24 -9.44
N PHE A 364 -25.73 1.39 -8.13
CA PHE A 364 -27.02 1.80 -7.58
C PHE A 364 -26.89 2.82 -6.44
N ASP A 365 -27.80 3.81 -6.40
CA ASP A 365 -27.83 4.86 -5.37
C ASP A 365 -28.68 4.48 -4.14
N GLY A 366 -29.72 3.68 -4.34
CA GLY A 366 -30.68 3.31 -3.30
C GLY A 366 -30.31 2.05 -2.54
N ASN A 367 -31.32 1.30 -2.12
CA ASN A 367 -31.20 -0.01 -1.51
C ASN A 367 -31.17 -1.13 -2.55
N PHE A 368 -30.57 -2.26 -2.21
CA PHE A 368 -30.58 -3.45 -3.04
C PHE A 368 -31.33 -4.57 -2.31
N GLN A 369 -32.37 -5.11 -2.93
CA GLN A 369 -33.12 -6.22 -2.36
C GLN A 369 -33.50 -7.22 -3.44
N THR A 370 -33.05 -8.47 -3.28
CA THR A 370 -33.47 -9.58 -4.14
C THR A 370 -33.27 -10.94 -3.46
N LYS A 371 -33.53 -12.02 -4.19
CA LYS A 371 -33.17 -13.37 -3.78
C LYS A 371 -31.84 -13.79 -4.41
N ALA A 372 -31.03 -14.56 -3.68
CA ALA A 372 -29.78 -15.11 -4.19
C ALA A 372 -30.00 -15.92 -5.48
N GLU A 373 -31.04 -16.77 -5.51
CA GLU A 373 -31.41 -17.54 -6.73
C GLU A 373 -31.78 -16.69 -7.95
N ASN A 374 -32.12 -15.41 -7.73
CA ASN A 374 -32.48 -14.50 -8.81
C ASN A 374 -31.24 -13.81 -9.42
N ILE A 375 -30.05 -14.02 -8.86
CA ILE A 375 -28.78 -13.51 -9.39
C ILE A 375 -28.09 -14.66 -10.12
N ILE A 376 -28.30 -14.72 -11.43
CA ILE A 376 -27.82 -15.80 -12.30
C ILE A 376 -26.63 -15.30 -13.10
N ASN A 377 -25.43 -15.72 -12.73
CA ASN A 377 -24.23 -15.53 -13.53
C ASN A 377 -23.84 -16.86 -14.18
N THR A 378 -24.19 -17.03 -15.45
CA THR A 378 -23.99 -18.29 -16.18
C THR A 378 -22.53 -18.60 -16.48
N SER A 379 -21.65 -17.60 -16.40
CA SER A 379 -20.21 -17.81 -16.56
C SER A 379 -19.58 -18.55 -15.38
N GLY A 380 -20.22 -18.48 -14.20
CA GLY A 380 -19.67 -19.01 -12.95
C GLY A 380 -18.52 -18.19 -12.34
N TYR A 381 -17.96 -17.22 -13.07
CA TYR A 381 -16.89 -16.35 -12.60
C TYR A 381 -17.45 -15.11 -11.91
N ALA A 382 -17.21 -14.97 -10.60
CA ALA A 382 -17.75 -13.86 -9.82
C ALA A 382 -17.29 -12.48 -10.34
N GLY A 383 -16.12 -12.41 -10.96
CA GLY A 383 -15.59 -11.16 -11.56
C GLY A 383 -16.41 -10.63 -12.74
N ASN A 384 -17.23 -11.47 -13.38
CA ASN A 384 -18.08 -11.07 -14.52
C ASN A 384 -19.39 -10.40 -14.08
N LEU A 385 -19.72 -10.43 -12.79
CA LEU A 385 -20.86 -9.71 -12.22
C LEU A 385 -20.44 -8.93 -10.97
N GLN A 386 -20.29 -7.63 -11.14
CA GLN A 386 -19.84 -6.73 -10.09
C GLN A 386 -20.95 -5.75 -9.73
N ILE A 387 -21.27 -5.64 -8.44
CA ILE A 387 -22.37 -4.83 -7.95
C ILE A 387 -21.84 -3.80 -6.96
N TYR A 388 -22.00 -2.53 -7.32
CA TYR A 388 -21.45 -1.36 -6.65
C TYR A 388 -22.56 -0.50 -6.05
N GLY A 389 -22.51 -0.29 -4.74
CA GLY A 389 -23.43 0.61 -4.04
C GLY A 389 -22.81 1.99 -3.88
N ILE A 390 -23.35 2.98 -4.58
CA ILE A 390 -22.92 4.37 -4.46
C ILE A 390 -23.30 4.84 -3.06
N SER A 391 -22.30 5.35 -2.33
CA SER A 391 -22.50 5.79 -0.96
C SER A 391 -23.35 7.06 -0.91
N PRO A 392 -24.40 7.11 -0.06
CA PRO A 392 -25.19 8.31 0.13
C PRO A 392 -24.30 9.49 0.56
N THR A 393 -24.56 10.68 0.00
CA THR A 393 -23.84 11.91 0.38
C THR A 393 -24.24 12.43 1.75
N ASP A 394 -25.47 12.13 2.18
CA ASP A 394 -25.94 12.36 3.54
C ASP A 394 -25.55 11.17 4.44
N PRO A 395 -24.65 11.37 5.43
CA PRO A 395 -24.17 10.29 6.31
C PRO A 395 -25.26 9.72 7.23
N THR A 396 -26.44 10.35 7.32
CA THR A 396 -27.59 9.86 8.09
C THR A 396 -28.42 8.83 7.32
N VAL A 397 -28.29 8.77 5.99
CA VAL A 397 -29.00 7.80 5.15
C VAL A 397 -28.31 6.44 5.24
N GLN A 398 -29.03 5.44 5.76
CA GLN A 398 -28.53 4.07 5.82
C GLN A 398 -28.96 3.29 4.58
N GLN A 399 -28.00 3.02 3.70
CA GLN A 399 -28.17 2.10 2.58
C GLN A 399 -28.23 0.65 3.07
N THR A 400 -29.01 -0.20 2.41
CA THR A 400 -29.10 -1.63 2.74
C THR A 400 -28.95 -2.51 1.51
N VAL A 401 -28.35 -3.68 1.73
CA VAL A 401 -28.34 -4.79 0.79
C VAL A 401 -28.98 -5.98 1.49
N ASN A 402 -30.14 -6.40 1.04
CA ASN A 402 -30.93 -7.45 1.69
C ASN A 402 -31.15 -8.61 0.72
N LEU A 403 -30.47 -9.72 0.97
CA LEU A 403 -30.58 -10.94 0.20
C LEU A 403 -31.29 -12.03 1.01
N ASN A 404 -32.18 -12.76 0.36
CA ASN A 404 -32.72 -14.02 0.87
C ASN A 404 -32.33 -15.15 -0.09
N SER A 405 -32.05 -16.36 0.37
CA SER A 405 -31.76 -17.50 -0.54
C SER A 405 -32.79 -17.64 -1.68
N GLY A 406 -34.08 -17.56 -1.35
CA GLY A 406 -35.19 -17.66 -2.29
C GLY A 406 -35.76 -19.09 -2.47
N GLY A 407 -34.96 -20.11 -2.09
CA GLY A 407 -35.23 -21.54 -2.21
C GLY A 407 -34.26 -22.39 -1.35
N GLY A 408 -34.10 -23.68 -1.67
CA GLY A 408 -33.30 -24.66 -0.91
C GLY A 408 -31.78 -24.39 -0.87
N SER A 409 -30.99 -25.32 -0.32
CA SER A 409 -29.55 -25.14 -0.04
C SER A 409 -28.63 -25.00 -1.25
N THR A 410 -29.17 -24.97 -2.47
CA THR A 410 -28.45 -24.77 -3.74
C THR A 410 -28.76 -23.40 -4.38
N SER A 411 -29.63 -22.61 -3.76
CA SER A 411 -30.01 -21.27 -4.24
C SER A 411 -28.87 -20.28 -3.95
N GLY A 412 -27.95 -20.13 -4.90
CA GLY A 412 -26.72 -19.38 -4.77
C GLY A 412 -26.50 -18.34 -5.86
N PHE A 413 -25.41 -17.57 -5.77
CA PHE A 413 -24.97 -16.67 -6.84
C PHE A 413 -23.45 -16.65 -6.98
N SER A 414 -22.97 -16.24 -8.14
CA SER A 414 -21.56 -15.93 -8.41
C SER A 414 -21.42 -14.46 -8.79
N ALA A 415 -21.03 -13.62 -7.83
CA ALA A 415 -20.95 -12.17 -7.98
C ALA A 415 -20.12 -11.55 -6.86
N VAL A 416 -19.69 -10.31 -7.08
CA VAL A 416 -19.07 -9.47 -6.03
C VAL A 416 -19.95 -8.29 -5.68
N PHE A 417 -19.94 -7.92 -4.40
CA PHE A 417 -20.62 -6.73 -3.89
C PHE A 417 -19.61 -5.78 -3.26
N TYR A 418 -19.52 -4.56 -3.77
CA TYR A 418 -18.77 -3.47 -3.15
C TYR A 418 -19.72 -2.37 -2.69
N THR A 419 -20.10 -2.42 -1.43
CA THR A 419 -21.13 -1.55 -0.83
C THR A 419 -20.66 -1.01 0.53
N PRO A 420 -19.55 -0.24 0.59
CA PRO A 420 -18.88 0.12 1.84
C PRO A 420 -19.74 0.90 2.84
N SER A 421 -20.80 1.58 2.37
CA SER A 421 -21.80 2.30 3.19
C SER A 421 -22.98 1.46 3.65
N ALA A 422 -23.23 0.30 3.03
CA ALA A 422 -24.45 -0.45 3.21
C ALA A 422 -24.37 -1.49 4.33
N ASN A 423 -25.49 -1.67 5.04
CA ASN A 423 -25.69 -2.83 5.88
C ASN A 423 -26.09 -4.01 5.00
N PHE A 424 -25.26 -5.06 5.00
CA PHE A 424 -25.48 -6.26 4.21
C PHE A 424 -26.12 -7.36 5.05
N THR A 425 -27.29 -7.81 4.65
CA THR A 425 -28.05 -8.88 5.29
C THR A 425 -28.25 -10.01 4.30
N ILE A 426 -27.92 -11.24 4.71
CA ILE A 426 -28.25 -12.44 3.95
C ILE A 426 -28.85 -13.54 4.81
N ASN A 427 -30.00 -14.06 4.38
CA ASN A 427 -30.74 -15.09 5.10
C ASN A 427 -30.91 -16.40 4.33
N GLY A 428 -30.99 -17.50 5.06
CA GLY A 428 -31.28 -18.85 4.55
C GLY A 428 -30.03 -19.72 4.46
N ALA A 429 -29.95 -20.54 3.42
CA ALA A 429 -28.78 -21.39 3.17
C ALA A 429 -28.28 -21.27 1.72
N PRO A 430 -28.01 -20.05 1.22
CA PRO A 430 -27.45 -19.90 -0.12
C PRO A 430 -25.99 -20.37 -0.16
N ASP A 431 -25.56 -20.80 -1.35
CA ASP A 431 -24.20 -21.21 -1.64
C ASP A 431 -23.54 -20.22 -2.59
N ILE A 432 -22.56 -19.46 -2.12
CA ILE A 432 -22.14 -18.21 -2.78
C ILE A 432 -20.70 -18.32 -3.22
N THR A 433 -20.45 -17.88 -4.45
CA THR A 433 -19.11 -17.64 -4.96
C THR A 433 -18.86 -16.15 -5.12
N GLY A 434 -17.78 -15.64 -4.52
CA GLY A 434 -17.36 -14.25 -4.71
C GLY A 434 -16.87 -13.57 -3.44
N ALA A 435 -17.07 -12.26 -3.37
CA ALA A 435 -16.58 -11.41 -2.28
C ALA A 435 -17.60 -10.31 -1.93
N ILE A 436 -17.66 -9.93 -0.65
CA ILE A 436 -18.43 -8.77 -0.18
C ILE A 436 -17.53 -7.78 0.54
N VAL A 437 -17.71 -6.50 0.23
CA VAL A 437 -17.28 -5.37 1.04
C VAL A 437 -18.50 -4.57 1.50
N CYS A 438 -18.66 -4.38 2.80
CA CYS A 438 -19.84 -3.73 3.38
C CYS A 438 -19.56 -2.96 4.67
N LYS A 439 -20.51 -2.14 5.12
CA LYS A 439 -20.44 -1.47 6.43
C LYS A 439 -20.61 -2.47 7.56
N ASN A 440 -21.74 -3.18 7.58
CA ASN A 440 -22.03 -4.21 8.58
C ASN A 440 -22.47 -5.48 7.85
N PHE A 441 -22.00 -6.63 8.30
CA PHE A 441 -22.40 -7.93 7.77
C PHE A 441 -23.26 -8.69 8.76
N TYR A 442 -24.43 -9.13 8.29
CA TYR A 442 -25.33 -10.01 9.02
C TYR A 442 -25.73 -11.21 8.16
N GLY A 443 -25.26 -12.39 8.52
CA GLY A 443 -25.63 -13.66 7.93
C GLY A 443 -26.44 -14.51 8.92
N ASN A 444 -27.64 -14.92 8.52
CA ASN A 444 -28.50 -15.79 9.31
C ASN A 444 -28.89 -17.07 8.54
N GLY A 445 -28.53 -18.22 9.12
CA GLY A 445 -28.65 -19.54 8.49
C GLY A 445 -27.33 -20.04 7.91
N ASN A 446 -27.38 -21.19 7.24
CA ASN A 446 -26.18 -21.90 6.76
C ASN A 446 -25.74 -21.38 5.38
N VAL A 447 -25.36 -20.10 5.33
CA VAL A 447 -24.80 -19.46 4.13
C VAL A 447 -23.39 -20.00 3.89
N HIS A 448 -23.15 -20.71 2.79
CA HIS A 448 -21.81 -21.16 2.42
C HIS A 448 -21.15 -20.13 1.51
N TRP A 449 -19.85 -19.90 1.70
CA TRP A 449 -19.11 -18.87 0.96
C TRP A 449 -17.81 -19.40 0.38
N HIS A 450 -17.61 -19.20 -0.91
CA HIS A 450 -16.46 -19.63 -1.68
C HIS A 450 -15.80 -18.41 -2.29
N TYR A 451 -14.72 -17.96 -1.67
CA TYR A 451 -13.94 -16.85 -2.20
C TYR A 451 -13.16 -17.30 -3.44
N ASP A 452 -13.37 -16.61 -4.56
CA ASP A 452 -12.60 -16.83 -5.77
C ASP A 452 -11.36 -15.95 -5.77
N ARG A 453 -10.18 -16.55 -5.64
CA ARG A 453 -8.89 -15.86 -5.64
C ARG A 453 -8.56 -15.17 -6.96
N ALA A 454 -9.27 -15.48 -8.05
CA ALA A 454 -9.15 -14.69 -9.27
C ALA A 454 -9.62 -13.24 -9.07
N LEU A 455 -10.38 -12.96 -8.01
CA LEU A 455 -10.82 -11.62 -7.62
C LEU A 455 -9.73 -10.76 -6.99
N ASP A 456 -8.59 -11.33 -6.57
CA ASP A 456 -7.45 -10.59 -6.01
C ASP A 456 -7.01 -9.44 -6.97
N SER A 457 -7.26 -9.60 -8.27
CA SER A 457 -6.98 -8.61 -9.31
C SER A 457 -8.24 -8.13 -10.03
N ALA A 458 -9.41 -8.10 -9.38
CA ALA A 458 -10.67 -7.64 -9.99
C ALA A 458 -11.12 -6.29 -9.41
N GLY A 459 -11.69 -5.44 -10.26
CA GLY A 459 -12.18 -4.12 -9.90
C GLY A 459 -11.11 -3.02 -9.95
N ASP A 460 -11.58 -1.79 -9.75
CA ASP A 460 -10.75 -0.59 -9.70
C ASP A 460 -9.96 -0.50 -8.40
N ALA A 461 -8.78 0.13 -8.46
CA ALA A 461 -7.98 0.37 -7.26
C ALA A 461 -8.74 1.24 -6.24
N VAL A 462 -8.81 0.76 -5.00
CA VAL A 462 -9.40 1.48 -3.86
C VAL A 462 -8.36 2.10 -2.92
N ASP A 463 -7.10 1.64 -3.01
CA ASP A 463 -5.95 2.21 -2.32
C ASP A 463 -4.64 1.75 -3.00
N TYR A 464 -3.50 2.10 -2.42
CA TYR A 464 -2.19 1.54 -2.75
C TYR A 464 -1.57 0.87 -1.53
N ARG A 465 -0.61 -0.04 -1.77
CA ARG A 465 0.31 -0.58 -0.76
C ARG A 465 1.75 -0.59 -1.26
N ILE A 466 2.70 -0.33 -0.36
CA ILE A 466 4.12 -0.53 -0.66
C ILE A 466 4.42 -2.03 -0.62
N ILE A 467 4.92 -2.58 -1.73
CA ILE A 467 5.26 -3.99 -1.87
C ILE A 467 6.78 -4.24 -1.96
N SER A 468 7.56 -3.18 -2.15
CA SER A 468 9.01 -3.26 -2.23
C SER A 468 9.62 -1.97 -1.71
N TYR A 469 10.72 -2.13 -0.97
CA TYR A 469 11.59 -1.07 -0.50
C TYR A 469 13.02 -1.46 -0.88
N VAL A 470 13.72 -0.58 -1.58
CA VAL A 470 15.13 -0.74 -1.91
C VAL A 470 15.85 0.56 -1.58
N GLU A 471 16.85 0.47 -0.72
CA GLU A 471 17.83 1.54 -0.63
C GLU A 471 18.82 1.44 -1.80
N ASP A 472 18.98 2.53 -2.55
CA ASP A 472 20.03 2.62 -3.55
C ASP A 472 21.33 3.08 -2.89
N ILE A 473 22.18 2.10 -2.56
CA ILE A 473 23.49 2.29 -1.92
C ILE A 473 24.63 2.59 -2.90
N ARG A 474 24.32 2.77 -4.19
CA ARG A 474 25.33 2.94 -5.25
C ARG A 474 26.08 4.26 -5.20
#